data_AF-A0A2V5WW61-F1
#
_entry.id   AF-A0A2V5WW61-F1
#
_cell.length_a   1.000
_cell.length_b   1.000
_cell.length_c   1.000
_cell.angle_alpha   90.00
_cell.angle_beta   90.00
_cell.angle_gamma   90.00
#
_symmetry.space_group_name_H-M   'P 1'
#
loop_
_entity.id
_entity.type
_entity.pdbx_description
1 polymer ?
#
loop_
_entity_poly.entity_id
_entity_poly.type
_entity_poly.pdbx_seq_one_letter_code
_entity_poly.pdbx_strand_id
1 'polypeptide(L)' 'FLDADEPTGYYVEEVIEGNTISQALSAVQYDENELKRQMKAQVDAAIKSDKLKPSEAMRLLDDYERGLKEYTYLTF' A
#
# COMPACT_ATOMS: atom_id res chain seq x y z
N PHE A 1 7.89 15.69 35.68
CA PHE A 1 6.59 15.52 36.35
C PHE A 1 6.12 14.13 35.97
N LEU A 2 6.09 13.21 36.94
CA LEU A 2 5.48 11.88 36.77
C LEU A 2 4.13 11.97 37.48
N ASP A 3 3.04 11.75 36.74
CA ASP A 3 1.70 11.80 37.30
C ASP A 3 1.50 10.60 38.24
N ALA A 4 0.91 10.86 39.41
CA ALA A 4 0.80 9.86 40.48
C ALA A 4 -0.17 8.71 40.13
N ASP A 5 -0.93 8.84 39.04
CA ASP A 5 -1.94 7.89 38.58
C ASP A 5 -1.44 6.96 37.46
N GLU A 6 -0.16 7.02 37.06
CA GLU A 6 0.42 6.12 36.05
C GLU A 6 1.13 4.91 36.70
N PRO A 7 0.53 3.71 36.72
CA PRO A 7 1.12 2.52 37.32
C PRO A 7 2.34 1.97 36.56
N THR A 8 2.50 2.33 35.28
CA THR A 8 3.66 2.04 34.43
C THR A 8 4.39 3.34 34.14
N GLY A 9 5.71 3.39 34.35
CA GLY A 9 6.51 4.61 34.32
C GLY A 9 6.71 5.30 32.95
N TYR A 10 5.78 5.14 32.01
CA TYR A 10 5.72 5.89 30.76
C TYR A 10 4.30 5.89 30.18
N TYR A 11 4.00 6.94 29.41
CA TYR A 11 2.76 7.14 28.67
C TYR A 11 3.06 7.48 27.21
N VAL A 12 2.33 6.87 26.28
CA VAL A 12 2.42 7.20 24.85
C VAL A 12 1.34 8.24 24.57
N GLU A 13 1.77 9.48 24.39
CA GLU A 13 0.88 10.62 24.16
C GLU A 13 0.27 10.59 22.75
N GLU A 14 1.07 10.28 21.74
CA GLU A 14 0.64 10.29 20.34
C GLU A 14 1.40 9.23 19.53
N VAL A 15 0.71 8.63 18.56
CA VAL A 15 1.30 7.73 17.56
C VAL A 15 1.10 8.37 16.19
N ILE A 16 2.20 8.62 15.48
CA ILE A 16 2.18 9.09 14.10
C ILE A 16 2.45 7.89 13.19
N GLU A 17 1.47 7.56 12.35
CA GLU A 17 1.60 6.47 11.38
C GLU A 17 2.63 6.83 10.29
N GLY A 18 3.36 5.83 9.84
CA GLY A 18 4.24 5.97 8.68
C GLY A 18 3.44 6.16 7.38
N ASN A 19 4.11 6.51 6.30
CA ASN A 19 3.44 6.60 5.01
C ASN A 19 3.21 5.21 4.40
N THR A 20 2.04 5.01 3.80
CA THR A 20 1.79 3.92 2.84
C THR A 20 2.58 4.15 1.56
N ILE A 21 2.69 3.12 0.73
CA ILE A 21 3.28 3.26 -0.62
C ILE A 21 2.51 4.29 -1.45
N SER A 22 1.17 4.30 -1.41
CA SER A 22 0.36 5.28 -2.14
C SER A 22 0.58 6.71 -1.68
N GLN A 23 0.72 6.95 -0.36
CA GLN A 23 1.01 8.28 0.20
C GLN A 23 2.41 8.76 -0.21
N ALA A 24 3.41 7.87 -0.18
CA ALA A 24 4.76 8.20 -0.63
C ALA A 24 4.80 8.55 -2.14
N LEU A 25 4.07 7.80 -2.97
CA LEU A 25 3.94 8.07 -4.41
C LEU A 25 3.18 9.38 -4.68
N SER A 26 2.15 9.69 -3.89
CA SER A 26 1.42 10.95 -4.00
C SER A 26 2.30 12.17 -3.70
N ALA A 27 3.23 12.06 -2.74
CA ALA A 27 4.19 13.12 -2.44
C ALA A 27 5.09 13.49 -3.64
N VAL A 28 5.30 12.55 -4.56
CA VAL A 28 6.01 12.77 -5.84
C VAL A 28 5.06 12.85 -7.04
N GLN A 29 3.82 13.27 -6.79
CA GLN A 29 2.79 13.61 -7.78
C GLN A 29 2.26 12.45 -8.63
N TYR A 30 2.39 11.21 -8.16
CA TYR A 30 1.68 10.09 -8.76
C TYR A 30 0.25 10.02 -8.21
N ASP A 31 -0.70 9.78 -9.11
CA ASP A 31 -2.09 9.52 -8.74
C ASP A 31 -2.36 8.01 -8.62
N GLU A 32 -2.94 7.58 -7.51
CA GLU A 32 -3.21 6.17 -7.23
C GLU A 32 -4.17 5.56 -8.27
N ASN A 33 -5.19 6.31 -8.71
CA ASN A 33 -6.16 5.81 -9.67
C ASN A 33 -5.56 5.67 -11.06
N GLU A 34 -4.70 6.60 -11.46
CA GLU A 34 -3.90 6.54 -12.67
C GLU A 34 -3.01 5.31 -12.68
N LEU A 35 -2.27 5.06 -11.60
CA LEU A 35 -1.40 3.90 -11.44
C LEU A 35 -2.18 2.58 -11.60
N LYS A 36 -3.33 2.46 -10.93
CA LYS A 36 -4.22 1.29 -11.07
C LYS A 36 -4.71 1.11 -12.50
N ARG A 37 -5.13 2.19 -13.16
CA ARG A 37 -5.59 2.14 -14.55
C ARG A 37 -4.49 1.68 -15.51
N GLN A 38 -3.28 2.20 -15.34
CA GLN A 38 -2.13 1.81 -16.16
C GLN A 38 -1.75 0.35 -15.93
N MET A 39 -1.72 -0.11 -14.68
CA MET A 39 -1.45 -1.52 -14.37
C MET A 39 -2.51 -2.43 -14.98
N LYS A 40 -3.80 -2.08 -14.84
CA LYS A 40 -4.90 -2.82 -15.47
C LYS A 40 -4.74 -2.92 -16.98
N ALA A 41 -4.39 -1.83 -17.66
CA ALA A 41 -4.17 -1.83 -19.10
C ALA A 41 -3.03 -2.77 -19.52
N GLN A 42 -1.93 -2.83 -18.75
CA GLN A 42 -0.82 -3.74 -18.99
C GLN A 42 -1.24 -5.21 -18.79
N VAL A 43 -1.98 -5.49 -17.72
CA VAL A 43 -2.50 -6.83 -17.42
C VAL A 43 -3.49 -7.30 -18.49
N ASP A 44 -4.42 -6.44 -18.92
CA ASP A 44 -5.38 -6.73 -19.97
C ASP A 44 -4.67 -7.02 -21.31
N ALA A 45 -3.58 -6.31 -21.63
CA ALA A 45 -2.76 -6.58 -22.80
C ALA A 45 -2.04 -7.93 -22.70
N ALA A 46 -1.53 -8.29 -21.51
CA ALA A 46 -0.88 -9.58 -21.26
C ALA A 46 -1.86 -10.75 -21.44
N ILE A 47 -3.08 -10.63 -20.92
CA ILE A 47 -4.17 -11.60 -21.13
C ILE A 47 -4.46 -11.76 -22.63
N LYS A 48 -4.65 -10.66 -23.36
CA LYS A 48 -4.96 -10.70 -24.80
C LYS A 48 -3.84 -11.34 -25.64
N SER A 49 -2.59 -11.23 -25.18
CA SER A 49 -1.43 -11.83 -25.82
C SER A 49 -1.14 -13.28 -25.37
N ASP A 50 -2.04 -13.88 -24.58
CA ASP A 50 -1.94 -15.24 -24.03
C ASP A 50 -0.67 -15.48 -23.18
N LYS A 51 -0.14 -14.41 -22.58
CA LYS A 51 1.05 -14.46 -21.70
C LYS A 51 0.71 -14.64 -20.23
N LEU A 52 -0.55 -14.42 -19.85
CA LEU A 52 -1.03 -14.46 -18.47
C LEU A 52 -2.47 -14.95 -18.44
N LYS A 53 -2.78 -15.91 -17.57
CA LYS A 53 -4.14 -16.42 -17.42
C LYS A 53 -5.03 -15.37 -16.75
N PRO A 54 -6.31 -15.22 -17.16
CA PRO A 54 -7.21 -14.24 -16.55
C PRO A 54 -7.34 -14.34 -15.01
N SER A 55 -7.33 -15.55 -14.45
CA SER A 55 -7.42 -15.75 -13.00
C SER A 55 -6.18 -15.26 -12.26
N GLU A 56 -4.99 -15.50 -12.81
CA GLU A 56 -3.72 -15.05 -12.25
C GLU A 56 -3.56 -13.54 -12.40
N ALA A 57 -4.01 -13.00 -13.53
CA ALA A 57 -4.07 -11.57 -13.81
C ALA A 57 -4.93 -10.79 -12.80
N MET A 58 -6.13 -11.29 -12.49
CA MET A 58 -6.99 -10.64 -11.50
C MET A 58 -6.34 -10.67 -10.11
N ARG A 59 -5.75 -11.80 -9.72
CA ARG A 59 -5.01 -11.90 -8.46
C ARG A 59 -3.84 -10.92 -8.40
N LEU A 60 -3.10 -10.76 -9.50
CA LEU A 60 -1.99 -9.80 -9.59
C LEU A 60 -2.47 -8.36 -9.41
N LEU A 61 -3.61 -8.00 -9.98
CA LEU A 61 -4.20 -6.67 -9.79
C LEU A 61 -4.62 -6.45 -8.34
N ASP A 62 -5.28 -7.42 -7.72
CA ASP A 62 -5.68 -7.34 -6.31
C ASP A 62 -4.46 -7.20 -5.39
N ASP A 63 -3.39 -7.96 -5.67
CA ASP A 63 -2.12 -7.90 -4.94
C ASP A 63 -1.44 -6.53 -5.12
N TYR A 64 -1.45 -5.97 -6.33
CA TYR A 64 -0.92 -4.63 -6.61
C TYR A 64 -1.69 -3.54 -5.84
N GLU A 65 -3.03 -3.58 -5.87
CA GLU A 65 -3.86 -2.62 -5.16
C GLU A 65 -3.71 -2.71 -3.65
N ARG A 66 -3.55 -3.93 -3.13
CA ARG A 66 -3.25 -4.15 -1.70
C ARG A 66 -1.88 -3.60 -1.34
N GLY A 67 -0.85 -3.87 -2.13
CA GLY A 67 0.51 -3.39 -1.89
C GLY A 67 0.58 -1.85 -1.85
N LEU A 68 -0.18 -1.15 -2.68
CA LEU A 68 -0.26 0.32 -2.62
C LEU A 68 -0.74 0.85 -1.25
N LYS A 69 -1.53 0.07 -0.52
CA LYS A 69 -2.05 0.44 0.82
C LYS A 69 -1.15 -0.02 1.96
N GLU A 70 -0.13 -0.82 1.69
CA GLU A 70 0.80 -1.30 2.70
C GLU A 70 1.85 -0.23 3.05
N TYR A 71 2.50 -0.40 4.20
CA TYR A 71 3.64 0.42 4.58
C TYR A 71 4.81 0.22 3.63
N THR A 72 5.69 1.21 3.60
CA THR A 72 6.91 1.20 2.76
C THR A 72 7.98 0.19 3.22
N TYR A 73 7.85 -0.37 4.42
CA TYR A 73 8.80 -1.32 5.01
C TYR A 73 8.39 -2.78 4.76
N LEU A 74 9.38 -3.67 4.82
CA LEU A 74 9.18 -5.10 4.63
C LEU A 74 8.59 -5.78 5.87
N THR A 75 7.78 -6.82 5.64
CA THR A 75 7.25 -7.72 6.68
C THR A 75 7.95 -9.07 6.56
N PHE A 76 8.40 -9.66 7.68
CA PHE A 76 9.11 -10.94 7.75
C PHE A 76 8.22 -12.06 8.30
#